data_AF-A0A0Q3VZ06-F1
#
_entry.id   AF-A0A0Q3VZ06-F1
#
_cell.length_a   1.000
_cell.length_b   1.000
_cell.length_c   1.000
_cell.angle_alpha   90.00
_cell.angle_beta   90.00
_cell.angle_gamma   90.00
#
_symmetry.space_group_name_H-M   'P 1'
#
loop_
_entity.id
_entity.type
_entity.pdbx_description
1 polymer ?
#
loop_
_entity_poly.entity_id
_entity_poly.type
_entity_poly.pdbx_seq_one_letter_code
_entity_poly.pdbx_strand_id
1 'polypeptide(L)'
;MRKKIGKNIISFIRLKGYTITSLSRLTGISASTLHCIVAGEMSKHEIYHNNMVKITESLNLPLNFFLEPLSMEKERWQISTTKYILTSSSSTRRSELAQTLLDDLDELLIIAAFYIK
;
A
#
# COMPACT_ATOMS: atom_id res chain seq x y z
N MET A 1 -12.84 -15.97 10.52
CA MET A 1 -11.94 -16.52 9.47
C MET A 1 -12.00 -15.74 8.15
N ARG A 2 -13.17 -15.57 7.52
CA ARG A 2 -13.30 -14.87 6.22
C ARG A 2 -12.72 -13.44 6.19
N LYS A 3 -12.94 -12.64 7.24
CA LYS A 3 -12.32 -11.31 7.38
C LYS A 3 -10.78 -11.34 7.38
N LYS A 4 -10.16 -12.41 7.90
CA LYS A 4 -8.69 -12.58 7.89
C LYS A 4 -8.20 -12.85 6.47
N ILE A 5 -8.87 -13.76 5.77
CA ILE A 5 -8.60 -14.08 4.36
C ILE A 5 -8.73 -12.82 3.50
N GLY A 6 -9.79 -12.04 3.69
CA GLY A 6 -9.99 -10.77 3.00
C GLY A 6 -8.85 -9.76 3.22
N LYS A 7 -8.36 -9.64 4.46
CA LYS A 7 -7.15 -8.84 4.75
C LYS A 7 -5.92 -9.35 4.03
N ASN A 8 -5.72 -10.67 3.99
CA ASN A 8 -4.59 -11.29 3.29
C ASN A 8 -4.65 -11.03 1.78
N ILE A 9 -5.85 -11.09 1.18
CA ILE A 9 -6.07 -10.72 -0.23
C ILE A 9 -5.73 -9.23 -0.45
N ILE A 10 -6.16 -8.32 0.43
CA ILE A 10 -5.78 -6.90 0.34
C ILE A 10 -4.26 -6.71 0.39
N SER A 11 -3.59 -7.38 1.32
CA SER A 11 -2.14 -7.28 1.44
C SER A 11 -1.45 -7.80 0.18
N PHE A 12 -1.92 -8.93 -0.37
CA PHE A 12 -1.38 -9.49 -1.61
C PHE A 12 -1.55 -8.54 -2.79
N ILE A 13 -2.75 -7.99 -3.03
CA ILE A 13 -2.96 -7.08 -4.16
C ILE A 13 -2.09 -5.83 -4.03
N ARG A 14 -1.90 -5.31 -2.81
CA ARG A 14 -1.02 -4.16 -2.57
C ARG A 14 0.44 -4.49 -2.87
N LEU A 15 0.91 -5.65 -2.42
CA LEU A 15 2.28 -6.12 -2.68
C LEU A 15 2.56 -6.35 -4.17
N LYS A 16 1.56 -6.82 -4.92
CA LYS A 16 1.68 -7.06 -6.36
C LYS A 16 1.33 -5.84 -7.22
N GLY A 17 0.95 -4.71 -6.61
CA GLY A 17 0.58 -3.49 -7.34
C GLY A 17 -0.78 -3.57 -8.05
N TYR A 18 -1.65 -4.50 -7.66
CA TYR A 18 -3.00 -4.65 -8.21
C TYR A 18 -4.01 -3.75 -7.49
N THR A 19 -4.95 -3.23 -8.26
CA THR A 19 -6.20 -2.65 -7.76
C THR A 19 -7.32 -3.70 -7.76
N ILE A 20 -8.38 -3.48 -6.97
CA ILE A 20 -9.58 -4.36 -7.00
C ILE A 20 -10.17 -4.45 -8.42
N THR A 21 -10.19 -3.35 -9.16
CA THR A 21 -10.65 -3.32 -10.54
C THR A 21 -9.77 -4.16 -11.47
N SER A 22 -8.44 -4.11 -11.31
CA SER A 22 -7.54 -4.96 -12.08
C SER A 22 -7.72 -6.45 -11.74
N LEU A 23 -7.92 -6.78 -10.46
CA LEU A 23 -8.20 -8.15 -10.02
C LEU A 23 -9.55 -8.64 -10.54
N SER A 24 -10.56 -7.77 -10.60
CA SER A 24 -11.87 -8.06 -11.20
C SER A 24 -11.73 -8.48 -12.67
N ARG A 25 -10.95 -7.74 -13.45
CA ARG A 25 -10.67 -8.08 -14.85
C ARG A 25 -9.88 -9.38 -14.99
N LEU A 26 -8.91 -9.61 -14.11
CA LEU A 26 -8.07 -10.80 -14.14
C LEU A 26 -8.86 -12.08 -13.81
N THR A 27 -9.73 -12.01 -12.81
CA THR A 27 -10.48 -13.16 -12.28
C THR A 27 -11.85 -13.37 -12.93
N GLY A 28 -12.33 -12.39 -13.70
CA GLY A 28 -13.69 -12.37 -14.24
C GLY A 28 -14.80 -12.20 -13.17
N ILE A 29 -14.44 -11.89 -11.93
CA ILE A 29 -15.37 -11.65 -10.83
C ILE A 29 -15.71 -10.16 -10.79
N SER A 30 -16.98 -9.79 -10.55
CA SER A 30 -17.35 -8.38 -10.46
C SER A 30 -16.62 -7.67 -9.29
N ALA A 31 -16.26 -6.41 -9.49
CA ALA A 31 -15.58 -5.62 -8.44
C ALA A 31 -16.40 -5.55 -7.14
N SER A 32 -17.73 -5.45 -7.23
CA SER A 32 -18.63 -5.48 -6.06
C SER A 32 -18.52 -6.79 -5.28
N THR A 33 -18.47 -7.93 -5.98
CA THR A 33 -18.30 -9.25 -5.36
C THR A 33 -16.94 -9.37 -4.69
N LEU A 34 -15.87 -8.89 -5.34
CA LEU A 34 -14.54 -8.85 -4.73
C LEU A 34 -14.52 -7.98 -3.48
N HIS A 35 -15.19 -6.82 -3.48
CA HIS A 35 -15.35 -5.99 -2.29
C HIS A 35 -16.04 -6.77 -1.15
N CYS A 36 -17.12 -7.50 -1.42
CA CYS A 36 -17.79 -8.33 -0.41
C CYS A 36 -16.91 -9.47 0.13
N ILE A 37 -16.11 -10.11 -0.74
CA ILE A 37 -15.17 -11.17 -0.35
C ILE A 37 -14.09 -10.61 0.57
N VAL A 38 -13.52 -9.47 0.18
CA VAL A 38 -12.45 -8.77 0.90
C VAL A 38 -12.96 -8.22 2.25
N ALA A 39 -14.18 -7.68 2.30
CA ALA A 39 -14.82 -7.25 3.54
C ALA A 39 -15.21 -8.43 4.46
N GLY A 40 -15.25 -9.65 3.90
CA GLY A 40 -15.69 -10.85 4.61
C GLY A 40 -17.20 -10.87 4.87
N GLU A 41 -17.98 -10.15 4.06
CA GLU A 41 -19.43 -9.96 4.19
C GLU A 41 -20.22 -11.02 3.40
N MET A 42 -19.57 -11.80 2.55
CA MET A 42 -20.23 -12.87 1.79
C MET A 42 -20.66 -14.00 2.73
N SER A 43 -21.97 -14.16 2.90
CA SER A 43 -22.60 -15.12 3.82
C SER A 43 -22.72 -16.53 3.24
N LYS A 44 -23.06 -16.67 1.95
CA LYS A 44 -23.18 -17.96 1.26
C LYS A 44 -21.82 -18.65 1.06
N HIS A 45 -21.66 -19.84 1.65
CA HIS A 45 -20.38 -20.55 1.67
C HIS A 45 -19.94 -21.06 0.29
N GLU A 46 -20.85 -21.65 -0.47
CA GLU A 46 -20.56 -22.19 -1.81
C GLU A 46 -20.11 -21.09 -2.78
N ILE A 47 -20.79 -19.95 -2.77
CA ILE A 47 -20.44 -18.79 -3.60
C ILE A 47 -19.07 -18.25 -3.19
N TYR A 48 -18.79 -18.17 -1.89
CA TYR A 48 -17.48 -17.76 -1.40
C TYR A 48 -16.38 -18.72 -1.87
N HIS A 49 -16.58 -20.03 -1.72
CA HIS A 49 -15.61 -21.04 -2.12
C HIS A 49 -15.33 -21.00 -3.62
N ASN A 50 -16.36 -20.98 -4.47
CA ASN A 50 -16.19 -20.90 -5.93
C ASN A 50 -15.44 -19.64 -6.36
N ASN A 51 -15.71 -18.50 -5.72
CA ASN A 51 -14.95 -17.29 -6.02
C ASN A 51 -13.49 -17.37 -5.54
N MET A 52 -13.23 -18.01 -4.39
CA MET A 52 -11.85 -18.23 -3.93
C MET A 52 -11.07 -19.15 -4.87
N VAL A 53 -11.70 -20.21 -5.39
CA VAL A 53 -11.11 -21.09 -6.41
C VAL A 53 -10.74 -20.27 -7.65
N LYS A 54 -11.68 -19.50 -8.20
CA LYS A 54 -11.40 -18.62 -9.37
C LYS A 54 -10.26 -17.63 -9.12
N ILE A 55 -10.22 -17.00 -7.96
CA ILE A 55 -9.16 -16.05 -7.59
C ILE A 55 -7.81 -16.76 -7.57
N THR A 56 -7.74 -17.92 -6.91
CA THR A 56 -6.48 -18.68 -6.75
C THR A 56 -6.00 -19.28 -8.07
N GLU A 57 -6.89 -19.82 -8.90
CA GLU A 57 -6.57 -20.30 -10.26
C GLU A 57 -6.06 -19.18 -11.17
N SER A 58 -6.74 -18.02 -11.18
CA SER A 58 -6.36 -16.88 -12.03
C SER A 58 -5.01 -16.27 -11.63
N LEU A 59 -4.61 -16.44 -10.37
CA LEU A 59 -3.32 -16.01 -9.84
C LEU A 59 -2.28 -17.12 -9.81
N ASN A 60 -2.63 -18.33 -10.24
CA ASN A 60 -1.81 -19.54 -10.17
C ASN A 60 -1.24 -19.80 -8.76
N LEU A 61 -2.10 -19.66 -7.74
CA LEU A 61 -1.78 -19.84 -6.33
C LEU A 61 -2.52 -21.06 -5.76
N PRO A 62 -1.99 -21.72 -4.73
CA PRO A 62 -2.72 -22.79 -4.07
C PRO A 62 -3.89 -22.24 -3.25
N LEU A 63 -4.97 -23.03 -3.11
CA LEU A 63 -6.22 -22.57 -2.47
C LEU A 63 -6.03 -22.13 -1.00
N ASN A 64 -5.05 -22.72 -0.31
CA ASN A 64 -4.72 -22.42 1.08
C ASN A 64 -3.82 -21.19 1.24
N PHE A 65 -3.35 -20.56 0.16
CA PHE A 65 -2.38 -19.46 0.20
C PHE A 65 -2.83 -18.30 1.10
N PHE A 66 -4.12 -17.93 1.05
CA PHE A 66 -4.64 -16.81 1.82
C PHE A 66 -5.06 -17.16 3.27
N LEU A 67 -4.87 -18.41 3.73
CA LEU A 67 -5.15 -18.80 5.13
C LEU A 67 -4.11 -18.23 6.10
N GLU A 68 -2.87 -18.14 5.63
CA GLU A 68 -1.76 -17.58 6.36
C GLU A 68 -1.53 -16.11 5.98
N PRO A 69 -1.14 -15.26 6.94
CA PRO A 69 -0.73 -13.90 6.60
C PRO A 69 0.48 -13.98 5.68
N LEU A 70 0.52 -13.11 4.66
CA LEU A 70 1.73 -12.96 3.87
C LEU A 70 2.84 -12.50 4.82
N SER A 71 3.87 -13.34 4.95
CA SER A 71 5.16 -12.95 5.52
C SER A 71 5.73 -11.86 4.63
N MET A 72 5.37 -10.61 4.90
CA MET A 72 6.25 -9.51 4.52
C MET A 72 7.52 -9.76 5.31
N GLU A 73 8.56 -10.26 4.65
CA GLU A 73 9.90 -9.94 5.12
C GLU A 73 9.87 -8.42 5.31
N LYS A 74 10.04 -7.97 6.56
CA LYS A 74 10.17 -6.55 6.85
C LYS A 74 11.38 -6.09 6.06
N GLU A 75 11.16 -5.59 4.85
CA GLU A 75 12.19 -4.88 4.13
C GLU A 75 12.61 -3.76 5.07
N ARG A 76 13.90 -3.73 5.40
CA ARG A 76 14.51 -2.83 6.39
C ARG A 76 14.32 -1.35 6.03
N TRP A 77 13.74 -1.07 4.86
CA TRP A 77 13.36 0.24 4.34
C TRP A 77 11.93 0.67 4.66
N GLN A 78 11.16 -0.08 5.46
CA GLN A 78 10.00 0.47 6.17
C GLN A 78 10.47 1.44 7.27
N ILE A 79 11.16 2.49 6.83
CA ILE A 79 11.34 3.74 7.54
C ILE A 79 9.92 4.25 7.77
N SER A 80 9.59 4.55 9.02
CA SER A 80 8.37 5.25 9.41
C SER A 80 8.03 6.26 8.33
N THR A 81 6.92 6.06 7.62
CA THR A 81 6.39 7.00 6.63
C THR A 81 6.65 8.40 7.13
N THR A 82 7.55 9.13 6.47
CA THR A 82 7.75 10.55 6.70
C THR A 82 6.36 11.14 6.52
N LYS A 83 5.68 11.42 7.64
CA LYS A 83 4.42 12.13 7.63
C LYS A 83 4.77 13.45 6.97
N TYR A 84 4.39 13.62 5.71
CA TYR A 84 4.26 14.93 5.12
C TYR A 84 3.21 15.64 5.97
N ILE A 85 3.68 16.35 6.99
CA ILE A 85 2.88 17.33 7.71
C ILE A 85 2.63 18.41 6.67
N LEU A 86 1.47 18.34 6.03
CA LEU A 86 0.91 19.48 5.34
C LEU A 86 0.69 20.53 6.43
N THR A 87 1.64 21.45 6.59
CA THR A 87 1.59 22.52 7.58
C THR A 87 0.46 23.47 7.21
N SER A 88 -0.75 23.16 7.67
CA SER A 88 -1.70 24.18 8.06
C SER A 88 -1.06 24.99 9.19
N SER A 89 -0.50 26.14 8.81
CA SER A 89 -0.46 27.35 9.64
C SER A 89 -0.28 27.12 11.14
N SER A 90 0.92 26.72 11.55
CA SER A 90 1.39 27.00 12.91
C SER A 90 2.84 27.43 12.84
N SER A 91 3.08 28.67 13.27
CA SER A 91 4.36 29.36 13.40
C SER A 91 5.23 28.72 14.49
N THR A 92 5.54 27.42 14.34
CA THR A 92 6.55 26.78 15.19
C THR A 92 7.90 27.22 14.65
N ARG A 93 8.40 28.33 15.19
CA ARG A 93 9.70 28.92 14.87
C ARG A 93 10.76 27.81 14.91
N ARG A 94 11.39 27.54 13.76
CA ARG A 94 12.52 26.58 13.66
C ARG A 94 13.61 27.02 14.65
N SER A 95 14.40 26.08 15.19
CA SER A 95 15.52 26.48 16.05
C SER A 95 16.47 27.37 15.27
N GLU A 96 17.08 28.36 15.95
CA GLU A 96 17.95 29.36 15.33
C GLU A 96 19.10 28.70 14.55
N LEU A 97 19.70 27.66 15.12
CA LEU A 97 20.72 26.83 14.47
C LEU A 97 20.24 26.19 13.16
N ALA A 98 19.02 25.66 13.13
CA ALA A 98 18.49 25.02 11.94
C ALA A 98 18.18 26.04 10.84
N GLN A 99 17.84 27.28 11.21
CA GLN A 99 17.63 28.35 10.23
C GLN A 99 18.96 28.80 9.62
N THR A 100 19.98 29.06 10.45
CA THR A 100 21.32 29.43 9.96
C THR A 100 21.91 28.37 9.01
N LEU A 101 21.81 27.09 9.36
CA LEU A 101 22.31 26.01 8.50
C LEU A 101 21.58 25.93 7.15
N LEU A 102 20.30 26.28 7.09
CA LEU A 102 19.54 26.30 5.84
C LEU A 102 19.92 27.52 5.00
N ASP A 103 20.09 28.67 5.63
CA ASP A 103 20.49 29.91 4.96
C ASP A 103 21.89 29.74 4.35
N ASP A 104 22.83 29.10 5.06
CA ASP A 104 24.17 28.76 4.55
C ASP A 104 24.10 27.80 3.35
N LEU A 105 23.17 26.84 3.38
CA LEU A 105 22.96 25.88 2.30
C LEU A 105 22.40 26.55 1.04
N ASP A 106 21.48 27.50 1.21
CA ASP A 106 20.91 28.27 0.11
C ASP A 106 21.99 29.14 -0.56
N GLU A 107 22.90 29.72 0.21
CA GLU A 107 24.05 30.48 -0.33
C GLU A 107 24.99 29.58 -1.16
N LEU A 108 25.31 28.39 -0.66
CA LEU A 108 26.14 27.42 -1.40
C LEU A 108 25.47 26.93 -2.69
N LEU A 109 24.14 26.75 -2.67
CA LEU A 109 23.36 26.37 -3.85
C LEU A 109 23.38 27.46 -4.91
N ILE A 110 23.27 28.72 -4.53
CA ILE A 110 23.40 29.86 -5.44
C ILE A 110 24.78 29.85 -6.10
N ILE A 111 25.85 29.68 -5.31
CA ILE A 111 27.21 29.60 -5.84
C ILE A 111 27.35 28.41 -6.80
N ALA A 112 26.91 27.22 -6.41
CA ALA A 112 26.98 26.03 -7.25
C ALA A 112 26.23 26.21 -8.59
N ALA A 113 25.10 26.92 -8.58
CA ALA A 113 24.35 27.24 -9.79
C ALA A 113 25.14 28.13 -10.78
N PHE A 114 26.08 28.96 -10.30
CA PHE A 114 26.97 29.72 -11.17
C PHE A 114 28.07 28.87 -11.82
N TYR A 115 28.43 27.73 -11.23
CA TYR A 115 29.46 26.82 -11.74
C TYR A 115 28.90 25.69 -12.62
N ILE A 116 27.60 25.43 -12.55
CA ILE A 116 26.90 24.54 -13.49
C ILE A 116 26.57 25.36 -14.73
N LYS A 117 27.45 25.28 -15.73
CA LYS A 117 27.25 25.82 -17.08
C LYS A 117 27.15 24.68 -18.09
#